data_AF-F6EPR0-F1
#
_entry.id   AF-F6EPR0-F1
#
_cell.length_a   1.000
_cell.length_b   1.000
_cell.length_c   1.000
_cell.angle_alpha   90.00
_cell.angle_beta   90.00
_cell.angle_gamma   90.00
#
_symmetry.space_group_name_H-M   'P 1'
#
loop_
_entity.id
_entity.type
_entity.pdbx_description
1 polymer ?
#
loop_
_entity_poly.entity_id
_entity_poly.type
_entity_poly.pdbx_seq_one_letter_code
_entity_poly.pdbx_strand_id
1 'polypeptide(L)'
;MGLMDSRVKQRLVVAGAAVAFLVVSACAQPDAPDPGETTVPGTSPATAEEPVTEAPTEDEDQDALPGEPSLFGPSEGADVAIVGVTYPDTIALLEDPGATESVVADLDPLTATLSATGNNWQLPDSTWFEVESDEGSGWLNARNVSQLGQTDDATSEIVESEGRYTAGSVEDLGEMVADYFAPAEPPARVVQSGPATRGDLHEVTFDVIGLGDDATMGYRLLVFGIEDNATVALRTVERTVMCARGVTDDGLCV
;
A
#
# COMPACT_ATOMS: atom_id res chain seq x y z
N MET A 1 37.89 22.04 -25.61
CA MET A 1 37.60 21.81 -27.04
C MET A 1 37.83 20.33 -27.30
N GLY A 2 36.76 19.55 -27.42
CA GLY A 2 36.77 18.07 -27.42
C GLY A 2 35.45 17.58 -26.83
N LEU A 3 34.36 17.74 -27.58
CA LEU A 3 33.70 16.72 -28.39
C LEU A 3 32.87 15.75 -27.54
N MET A 4 31.61 16.16 -27.36
CA MET A 4 30.47 15.38 -26.88
C MET A 4 30.25 14.16 -27.78
N ASP A 5 30.24 12.96 -27.20
CA ASP A 5 29.80 11.73 -27.87
C ASP A 5 28.35 11.44 -27.45
N SER A 6 27.41 12.04 -28.17
CA SER A 6 25.97 11.85 -27.99
C SER A 6 25.53 10.63 -28.80
N ARG A 7 25.43 9.47 -28.15
CA ARG A 7 24.86 8.26 -28.75
C ARG A 7 23.34 8.29 -28.63
N VAL A 8 22.71 8.88 -29.65
CA VAL A 8 21.28 8.76 -29.93
C VAL A 8 20.98 7.30 -30.28
N LYS A 9 20.33 6.56 -29.37
CA LYS A 9 19.78 5.23 -29.65
C LYS A 9 18.48 5.40 -30.45
N GLN A 10 18.52 5.09 -31.75
CA GLN A 10 17.34 4.93 -32.60
C GLN A 10 16.50 3.76 -32.08
N ARG A 11 15.28 4.04 -31.62
CA ARG A 11 14.27 3.01 -31.35
C ARG A 11 13.65 2.56 -32.67
N LEU A 12 13.88 1.30 -33.02
CA LEU A 12 13.28 0.61 -34.15
C LEU A 12 11.82 0.29 -33.79
N VAL A 13 10.86 0.90 -34.49
CA VAL A 13 9.43 0.58 -34.39
C VAL A 13 9.18 -0.66 -35.27
N VAL A 14 8.84 -1.79 -34.65
CA VAL A 14 8.34 -2.97 -35.37
C VAL A 14 6.82 -2.96 -35.32
N ALA A 15 6.22 -2.84 -36.49
CA ALA A 15 4.79 -2.99 -36.74
C ALA A 15 4.47 -4.43 -37.16
N GLY A 16 3.35 -4.97 -36.66
CA GLY A 16 2.74 -6.23 -37.11
C GLY A 16 2.47 -7.17 -35.92
N ALA A 17 1.32 -7.83 -35.77
CA ALA A 17 0.27 -8.14 -36.71
C ALA A 17 -1.10 -8.18 -36.01
N ALA A 18 -2.13 -7.69 -36.72
CA ALA A 18 -3.52 -7.82 -36.32
C ALA A 18 -3.99 -9.27 -36.49
N VAL A 19 -4.44 -9.90 -35.40
CA VAL A 19 -5.19 -11.16 -35.46
C VAL A 19 -6.67 -10.81 -35.41
N ALA A 20 -7.33 -10.98 -36.56
CA ALA A 20 -8.77 -10.93 -36.68
C ALA A 20 -9.37 -12.22 -36.11
N PHE A 21 -10.13 -12.14 -35.02
CA PHE A 21 -10.98 -13.23 -34.56
C PHE A 21 -12.40 -13.06 -35.07
N LEU A 22 -12.88 -14.16 -35.64
CA LEU A 22 -14.14 -14.34 -36.35
C LEU A 22 -15.31 -14.48 -35.36
N VAL A 23 -16.41 -13.82 -35.73
CA VAL A 23 -17.73 -13.82 -35.10
C VAL A 23 -18.36 -15.22 -35.14
N VAL A 24 -18.91 -15.67 -34.00
CA VAL A 24 -19.99 -16.66 -33.97
C VAL A 24 -21.19 -16.02 -33.29
N SER A 25 -22.27 -15.90 -34.05
CA SER A 25 -23.59 -15.40 -33.65
C SER A 25 -24.55 -16.58 -33.59
N ALA A 26 -25.33 -16.72 -32.51
CA ALA A 26 -26.66 -17.35 -32.55
C ALA A 26 -27.43 -17.20 -31.21
N CYS A 27 -28.48 -16.37 -31.29
CA CYS A 27 -29.84 -16.54 -30.76
C CYS A 27 -30.09 -17.24 -29.41
N ALA A 28 -30.68 -16.50 -28.46
CA ALA A 28 -32.07 -16.75 -28.01
C ALA A 28 -32.48 -15.73 -26.94
N GLN A 29 -33.55 -14.99 -27.22
CA GLN A 29 -34.31 -14.19 -26.25
C GLN A 29 -35.66 -14.87 -26.04
N PRO A 30 -36.10 -15.04 -24.78
CA PRO A 30 -37.52 -14.94 -24.50
C PRO A 30 -37.81 -14.09 -23.24
N ASP A 31 -38.71 -13.13 -23.47
CA ASP A 31 -39.84 -12.71 -22.64
C ASP A 31 -39.68 -12.40 -21.14
N ALA A 32 -39.96 -11.13 -20.85
CA ALA A 32 -40.24 -10.57 -19.54
C ALA A 32 -41.57 -11.09 -18.95
N PRO A 33 -41.68 -11.19 -17.62
CA PRO A 33 -42.93 -11.03 -16.91
C PRO A 33 -43.06 -9.65 -16.23
N ASP A 34 -44.31 -9.19 -16.30
CA ASP A 34 -44.97 -7.98 -15.79
C ASP A 34 -44.72 -7.67 -14.29
N PRO A 35 -44.75 -6.40 -13.83
CA PRO A 35 -44.61 -6.05 -12.43
C PRO A 35 -45.95 -6.26 -11.71
N GLY A 36 -45.97 -7.22 -10.79
CA GLY A 36 -47.10 -7.46 -9.89
C GLY A 36 -47.27 -6.33 -8.88
N GLU A 37 -48.24 -5.47 -9.11
CA GLU A 37 -48.76 -4.50 -8.15
C GLU A 37 -49.44 -5.25 -6.99
N THR A 38 -48.83 -5.21 -5.79
CA THR A 38 -49.43 -5.76 -4.56
C THR A 38 -49.81 -4.61 -3.64
N THR A 39 -51.10 -4.26 -3.63
CA THR A 39 -51.73 -3.42 -2.63
C THR A 39 -51.96 -4.20 -1.33
N VAL A 40 -51.42 -3.71 -0.21
CA VAL A 40 -51.74 -4.19 1.15
C VAL A 40 -52.54 -3.12 1.90
N PRO A 41 -53.53 -3.48 2.74
CA PRO A 41 -54.42 -2.53 3.41
C PRO A 41 -53.81 -1.94 4.70
N GLY A 42 -54.36 -0.80 5.10
CA GLY A 42 -53.82 0.08 6.14
C GLY A 42 -53.74 -0.49 7.56
N THR A 43 -52.73 0.01 8.27
CA THR A 43 -52.59 -0.06 9.72
C THR A 43 -52.56 1.36 10.27
N SER A 44 -53.35 1.54 11.33
CA SER A 44 -53.58 2.73 12.15
C SER A 44 -52.31 3.49 12.55
N PRO A 45 -52.36 4.84 12.66
CA PRO A 45 -51.29 5.58 13.31
C PRO A 45 -51.28 5.23 14.80
N ALA A 46 -50.27 4.48 15.23
CA ALA A 46 -49.85 4.48 16.61
C ALA A 46 -49.04 5.77 16.82
N THR A 47 -49.45 6.59 17.79
CA THR A 47 -48.64 7.67 18.33
C THR A 47 -47.33 7.06 18.83
N ALA A 48 -46.29 7.16 17.99
CA ALA A 48 -44.93 6.88 18.40
C ALA A 48 -44.48 8.05 19.29
N GLU A 49 -44.18 7.74 20.54
CA GLU A 49 -43.36 8.63 21.35
C GLU A 49 -42.05 8.87 20.59
N GLU A 50 -41.69 10.14 20.42
CA GLU A 50 -40.41 10.51 19.82
C GLU A 50 -39.31 9.80 20.63
N PRO A 51 -38.45 8.98 20.00
CA PRO A 51 -37.26 8.52 20.67
C PRO A 51 -36.49 9.78 21.06
N VAL A 52 -36.25 9.94 22.36
CA VAL A 52 -35.31 10.94 22.84
C VAL A 52 -33.98 10.56 22.22
N THR A 53 -33.57 11.28 21.18
CA THR A 53 -32.21 11.28 20.67
C THR A 53 -31.35 11.78 21.82
N GLU A 54 -30.81 10.85 22.61
CA GLU A 54 -29.65 11.16 23.42
C GLU A 54 -28.59 11.65 22.44
N ALA A 55 -28.23 12.94 22.58
CA ALA A 55 -27.09 13.48 21.88
C ALA A 55 -25.89 12.58 22.21
N PRO A 56 -25.02 12.26 21.23
CA PRO A 56 -23.80 11.54 21.52
C PRO A 56 -23.09 12.27 22.66
N THR A 57 -22.78 11.56 23.73
CA THR A 57 -21.87 12.07 24.75
C THR A 57 -20.54 12.28 24.03
N GLU A 58 -20.16 13.54 23.80
CA GLU A 58 -18.81 13.88 23.36
C GLU A 58 -17.88 13.35 24.46
N ASP A 59 -17.02 12.38 24.12
CA ASP A 59 -16.00 11.88 25.03
C ASP A 59 -15.07 13.04 25.40
N GLU A 60 -15.17 13.51 26.64
CA GLU A 60 -14.44 14.70 27.16
C GLU A 60 -12.91 14.56 27.08
N ASP A 61 -12.38 13.37 26.76
CA ASP A 61 -10.93 13.14 26.58
C ASP A 61 -10.42 13.55 25.19
N GLN A 62 -11.29 13.70 24.18
CA GLN A 62 -10.86 14.12 22.82
C GLN A 62 -10.56 15.63 22.72
N ASP A 63 -11.08 16.44 23.63
CA ASP A 63 -10.86 17.89 23.66
C ASP A 63 -9.40 18.29 23.97
N ALA A 64 -8.56 17.33 24.39
CA ALA A 64 -7.16 17.54 24.72
C ALA A 64 -6.19 17.32 23.54
N LEU A 65 -6.60 16.58 22.49
CA LEU A 65 -5.72 16.25 21.37
C LEU A 65 -5.59 17.42 20.38
N PRO A 66 -4.39 17.74 19.89
CA PRO A 66 -4.22 18.79 18.89
C PRO A 66 -4.84 18.37 17.57
N GLY A 67 -5.67 19.20 16.92
CA GLY A 67 -6.27 18.90 15.61
C GLY A 67 -7.74 18.53 15.68
N GLU A 68 -8.22 17.79 14.69
CA GLU A 68 -9.62 17.35 14.58
C GLU A 68 -9.70 15.87 14.18
N PRO A 69 -10.77 15.13 14.56
CA PRO A 69 -11.00 13.77 14.08
C PRO A 69 -11.01 13.70 12.54
N SER A 70 -10.35 12.69 11.99
CA SER A 70 -10.36 12.39 10.56
C SER A 70 -11.39 11.31 10.24
N LEU A 71 -12.19 11.53 9.19
CA LEU A 71 -13.08 10.51 8.63
C LEU A 71 -12.35 9.53 7.68
N PHE A 72 -11.07 9.77 7.42
CA PHE A 72 -10.24 8.95 6.55
C PHE A 72 -9.16 8.24 7.36
N GLY A 73 -9.07 6.92 7.18
CA GLY A 73 -8.07 6.07 7.78
C GLY A 73 -8.50 4.60 7.78
N PRO A 74 -7.66 3.69 8.31
CA PRO A 74 -8.03 2.30 8.49
C PRO A 74 -9.23 2.16 9.43
N SER A 75 -10.06 1.15 9.17
CA SER A 75 -11.16 0.77 10.06
C SER A 75 -10.62 0.12 11.34
N GLU A 76 -11.39 0.18 12.42
CA GLU A 76 -11.07 -0.55 13.65
C GLU A 76 -10.85 -2.04 13.38
N GLY A 77 -9.78 -2.59 13.95
CA GLY A 77 -9.37 -3.99 13.81
C GLY A 77 -8.67 -4.31 12.50
N ALA A 78 -8.40 -3.33 11.62
CA ALA A 78 -7.64 -3.58 10.40
C ALA A 78 -6.15 -3.78 10.72
N ASP A 79 -5.55 -4.83 10.14
CA ASP A 79 -4.11 -5.10 10.24
C ASP A 79 -3.32 -4.08 9.40
N VAL A 80 -2.41 -3.35 10.04
CA VAL A 80 -1.53 -2.37 9.39
C VAL A 80 -0.06 -2.66 9.63
N ALA A 81 0.77 -2.23 8.67
CA ALA A 81 2.21 -2.38 8.70
C ALA A 81 2.93 -1.04 8.62
N ILE A 82 4.11 -0.98 9.23
CA ILE A 82 5.07 0.12 9.07
C ILE A 82 5.64 0.06 7.66
N VAL A 83 5.69 1.21 6.99
CA VAL A 83 6.23 1.34 5.63
C VAL A 83 7.07 2.60 5.47
N GLY A 84 8.06 2.53 4.58
CA GLY A 84 8.90 3.66 4.19
C GLY A 84 9.77 4.20 5.32
N VAL A 85 10.19 3.34 6.23
CA VAL A 85 11.20 3.64 7.25
C VAL A 85 12.51 2.98 6.80
N THR A 86 13.60 3.74 6.85
CA THR A 86 14.92 3.28 6.41
C THR A 86 15.52 2.37 7.46
N TYR A 87 16.01 1.20 7.09
CA TYR A 87 16.82 0.37 7.98
C TYR A 87 18.21 1.00 8.20
N PRO A 88 18.77 1.02 9.42
CA PRO A 88 18.28 0.40 10.66
C PRO A 88 17.49 1.36 11.57
N ASP A 89 16.96 2.46 11.02
CA ASP A 89 16.19 3.42 11.80
C ASP A 89 14.86 2.80 12.27
N THR A 90 14.36 3.26 13.40
CA THR A 90 13.03 2.92 13.93
C THR A 90 12.06 4.07 13.71
N ILE A 91 10.76 3.80 13.89
CA ILE A 91 9.73 4.83 13.98
C ILE A 91 9.12 4.86 15.39
N ALA A 92 9.00 6.05 15.96
CA ALA A 92 8.38 6.24 17.26
C ALA A 92 6.86 6.13 17.17
N LEU A 93 6.27 5.27 18.00
CA LEU A 93 4.86 5.25 18.32
C LEU A 93 4.61 6.30 19.41
N LEU A 94 3.75 7.28 19.14
CA LEU A 94 3.61 8.46 20.01
C LEU A 94 2.38 8.39 20.92
N GLU A 95 2.42 9.03 22.10
CA GLU A 95 1.22 9.11 22.96
C GLU A 95 0.12 10.00 22.36
N ASP A 96 0.51 11.07 21.66
CA ASP A 96 -0.39 12.03 21.02
C ASP A 96 0.00 12.25 19.54
N PRO A 97 -0.96 12.58 18.66
CA PRO A 97 -0.67 12.85 17.25
C PRO A 97 0.25 14.06 17.11
N GLY A 98 1.40 13.88 16.44
CA GLY A 98 2.38 14.94 16.20
C GLY A 98 3.24 15.33 17.40
N ALA A 99 3.17 14.60 18.52
CA ALA A 99 4.10 14.81 19.63
C ALA A 99 5.56 14.56 19.22
N THR A 100 6.50 15.18 19.92
CA THR A 100 7.95 15.00 19.63
C THR A 100 8.73 14.39 20.78
N GLU A 101 8.15 14.31 21.98
CA GLU A 101 8.85 13.87 23.21
C GLU A 101 8.12 12.74 23.96
N SER A 102 6.86 12.46 23.62
CA SER A 102 6.03 11.43 24.24
C SER A 102 5.99 10.17 23.38
N VAL A 103 6.93 9.25 23.62
CA VAL A 103 7.09 8.01 22.87
C VAL A 103 6.62 6.83 23.72
N VAL A 104 5.69 6.05 23.18
CA VAL A 104 5.19 4.79 23.74
C VAL A 104 6.18 3.66 23.47
N ALA A 105 6.61 3.54 22.21
CA ALA A 105 7.48 2.47 21.72
C ALA A 105 8.30 2.89 20.49
N ASP A 106 9.39 2.17 20.22
CA ASP A 106 10.16 2.25 18.98
C ASP A 106 9.87 1.02 18.12
N LEU A 107 9.32 1.22 16.92
CA LEU A 107 8.89 0.13 16.04
C LEU A 107 9.89 -0.08 14.90
N ASP A 108 10.17 -1.35 14.59
CA ASP A 108 10.98 -1.75 13.44
C ASP A 108 10.30 -1.42 12.10
N PRO A 109 11.07 -1.10 11.04
CA PRO A 109 10.52 -0.80 9.71
C PRO A 109 9.66 -1.90 9.07
N LEU A 110 9.83 -3.15 9.52
CA LEU A 110 9.13 -4.32 8.99
C LEU A 110 8.01 -4.82 9.92
N THR A 111 7.70 -4.09 10.99
CA THR A 111 6.55 -4.42 11.85
C THR A 111 5.26 -4.42 11.03
N ALA A 112 4.54 -5.55 11.06
CA ALA A 112 3.34 -5.77 10.24
C ALA A 112 2.15 -6.33 11.05
N THR A 113 2.22 -6.25 12.37
CA THR A 113 1.26 -6.85 13.31
C THR A 113 0.56 -5.81 14.17
N LEU A 114 0.37 -4.60 13.64
CA LEU A 114 -0.33 -3.53 14.35
C LEU A 114 -1.82 -3.59 14.01
N SER A 115 -2.67 -3.35 14.99
CA SER A 115 -4.12 -3.27 14.78
C SER A 115 -4.56 -1.81 14.83
N ALA A 116 -5.25 -1.33 13.79
CA ALA A 116 -5.84 0.01 13.84
C ALA A 116 -6.96 0.07 14.88
N THR A 117 -7.01 1.12 15.69
CA THR A 117 -8.11 1.32 16.66
C THR A 117 -9.34 1.96 16.01
N GLY A 118 -9.21 2.44 14.77
CA GLY A 118 -10.23 3.22 14.07
C GLY A 118 -10.21 4.71 14.41
N ASN A 119 -9.43 5.14 15.40
CA ASN A 119 -9.23 6.55 15.71
C ASN A 119 -8.21 7.15 14.74
N ASN A 120 -8.66 8.16 13.99
CA ASN A 120 -7.85 8.85 13.01
C ASN A 120 -7.91 10.34 13.31
N TRP A 121 -6.79 11.04 13.14
CA TRP A 121 -6.67 12.44 13.54
C TRP A 121 -5.97 13.27 12.47
N GLN A 122 -6.49 14.46 12.23
CA GLN A 122 -5.97 15.40 11.25
C GLN A 122 -5.36 16.61 11.95
N LEU A 123 -4.06 16.80 11.72
CA LEU A 123 -3.34 18.04 12.00
C LEU A 123 -3.31 18.90 10.73
N PRO A 124 -2.97 20.20 10.82
CA PRO A 124 -2.93 21.09 9.63
C PRO A 124 -2.12 20.54 8.45
N ASP A 125 -1.02 19.83 8.73
CA ASP A 125 -0.08 19.35 7.71
C ASP A 125 0.11 17.82 7.70
N SER A 126 -0.65 17.06 8.49
CA SER A 126 -0.46 15.60 8.58
C SER A 126 -1.68 14.86 9.11
N THR A 127 -1.83 13.62 8.67
CA THR A 127 -2.84 12.67 9.17
C THR A 127 -2.14 11.63 10.04
N TRP A 128 -2.80 11.23 11.13
CA TRP A 128 -2.29 10.31 12.12
C TRP A 128 -3.32 9.21 12.38
N PHE A 129 -2.83 7.99 12.55
CA PHE A 129 -3.64 6.82 12.85
C PHE A 129 -3.21 6.30 14.22
N GLU A 130 -4.19 6.07 15.08
CA GLU A 130 -3.95 5.35 16.31
C GLU A 130 -3.92 3.84 16.02
N VAL A 131 -2.91 3.18 16.54
CA VAL A 131 -2.66 1.75 16.38
C VAL A 131 -2.33 1.11 17.72
N GLU A 132 -2.75 -0.14 17.88
CA GLU A 132 -2.37 -0.98 18.99
C GLU A 132 -1.16 -1.85 18.60
N SER A 133 -0.15 -1.84 19.47
CA SER A 133 1.03 -2.70 19.41
C SER A 133 1.13 -3.56 20.66
N ASP A 134 2.09 -4.49 20.71
CA ASP A 134 2.38 -5.29 21.91
C ASP A 134 2.79 -4.43 23.13
N GLU A 135 3.27 -3.20 22.90
CA GLU A 135 3.71 -2.27 23.94
C GLU A 135 2.62 -1.30 24.40
N GLY A 136 1.53 -1.18 23.63
CA GLY A 136 0.40 -0.28 23.92
C GLY A 136 -0.16 0.40 22.68
N SER A 137 -1.19 1.22 22.90
CA SER A 137 -1.78 2.09 21.87
C SER A 137 -0.97 3.37 21.71
N GLY A 138 -0.86 3.86 20.47
CA GLY A 138 -0.29 5.17 20.18
C GLY A 138 -0.47 5.58 18.73
N TRP A 139 0.10 6.72 18.37
CA TRP A 139 -0.14 7.39 17.10
C TRP A 139 1.06 7.27 16.16
N LEU A 140 0.76 6.95 14.91
CA LEU A 140 1.72 6.93 13.81
C LEU A 140 1.26 7.85 12.70
N ASN A 141 2.23 8.44 12.00
CA ASN A 141 1.93 9.26 10.83
C ASN A 141 1.41 8.38 9.69
N ALA A 142 0.30 8.76 9.07
CA ALA A 142 -0.35 8.02 7.99
C ALA A 142 0.59 7.73 6.81
N ARG A 143 1.62 8.56 6.56
CA ARG A 143 2.61 8.34 5.49
C ARG A 143 3.50 7.11 5.70
N ASN A 144 3.50 6.56 6.91
CA ASN A 144 4.35 5.45 7.35
C ASN A 144 3.54 4.22 7.76
N VAL A 145 2.23 4.20 7.48
CA VAL A 145 1.32 3.11 7.82
C VAL A 145 0.54 2.70 6.58
N SER A 146 0.46 1.40 6.31
CA SER A 146 -0.32 0.86 5.19
C SER A 146 -0.92 -0.49 5.56
N GLN A 147 -2.07 -0.82 4.99
CA GLN A 147 -2.51 -2.21 4.92
C GLN A 147 -1.72 -2.90 3.80
N LEU A 148 -1.24 -4.12 4.04
CA LEU A 148 -0.54 -4.90 3.01
C LEU A 148 -1.57 -5.74 2.26
N GLY A 149 -1.56 -5.60 0.93
CA GLY A 149 -2.41 -6.36 0.03
C GLY A 149 -1.78 -7.68 -0.40
N GLN A 150 -2.20 -8.16 -1.57
CA GLN A 150 -1.66 -9.37 -2.17
C GLN A 150 -0.17 -9.26 -2.48
N THR A 151 0.52 -10.39 -2.38
CA THR A 151 1.90 -10.57 -2.85
C THR A 151 1.90 -11.35 -4.16
N ASP A 152 2.61 -10.86 -5.16
CA ASP A 152 2.83 -11.54 -6.43
C ASP A 152 4.33 -11.69 -6.78
N ASP A 153 4.64 -12.63 -7.67
CA ASP A 153 6.00 -12.79 -8.23
C ASP A 153 6.14 -11.87 -9.44
N ALA A 154 6.98 -10.83 -9.30
CA ALA A 154 7.21 -9.82 -10.33
C ALA A 154 8.50 -10.08 -11.14
N THR A 155 9.11 -11.27 -11.01
CA THR A 155 10.41 -11.57 -11.62
C THR A 155 10.36 -11.55 -13.15
N SER A 156 9.31 -12.12 -13.75
CA SER A 156 9.20 -12.18 -15.21
C SER A 156 9.02 -10.80 -15.82
N GLU A 157 8.31 -9.89 -15.15
CA GLU A 157 8.11 -8.51 -15.58
C GLU A 157 9.47 -7.80 -15.82
N ILE A 158 10.39 -7.92 -14.86
CA ILE A 158 11.75 -7.36 -14.96
C ILE A 158 12.56 -8.07 -16.03
N VAL A 159 12.58 -9.42 -16.03
CA VAL A 159 13.43 -10.21 -16.93
C VAL A 159 13.02 -10.01 -18.40
N GLU A 160 11.73 -9.84 -18.67
CA GLU A 160 11.21 -9.60 -20.01
C GLU A 160 11.55 -8.20 -20.52
N SER A 161 11.55 -7.18 -19.64
CA SER A 161 11.87 -5.79 -20.00
C SER A 161 13.37 -5.54 -20.09
N GLU A 162 14.13 -5.92 -19.07
CA GLU A 162 15.51 -5.50 -18.84
C GLU A 162 16.52 -6.65 -18.94
N GLY A 163 16.04 -7.89 -19.01
CA GLY A 163 16.87 -9.08 -18.80
C GLY A 163 17.13 -9.35 -17.33
N ARG A 164 17.95 -10.37 -17.05
CA ARG A 164 18.31 -10.72 -15.66
C ARG A 164 19.36 -9.74 -15.14
N TYR A 165 19.01 -8.98 -14.09
CA TYR A 165 19.96 -8.12 -13.40
C TYR A 165 21.07 -8.90 -12.70
N THR A 166 22.23 -8.26 -12.63
CA THR A 166 23.40 -8.70 -11.88
C THR A 166 24.04 -7.48 -11.23
N ALA A 167 24.39 -7.57 -9.95
CA ALA A 167 25.02 -6.48 -9.21
C ALA A 167 26.17 -6.97 -8.32
N GLY A 168 26.91 -6.05 -7.71
CA GLY A 168 28.02 -6.39 -6.81
C GLY A 168 27.57 -6.90 -5.43
N SER A 169 26.33 -6.59 -5.05
CA SER A 169 25.72 -6.92 -3.76
C SER A 169 24.22 -7.15 -3.95
N VAL A 170 23.53 -7.66 -2.91
CA VAL A 170 22.06 -7.80 -2.98
C VAL A 170 21.38 -6.45 -2.76
N GLU A 171 22.04 -5.54 -2.03
CA GLU A 171 21.62 -4.14 -1.84
C GLU A 171 21.55 -3.40 -3.18
N ASP A 172 22.64 -3.42 -3.94
CA ASP A 172 22.72 -2.81 -5.28
C ASP A 172 21.69 -3.44 -6.22
N LEU A 173 21.47 -4.75 -6.10
CA LEU A 173 20.46 -5.46 -6.87
C LEU A 173 19.04 -5.01 -6.49
N GLY A 174 18.77 -4.86 -5.20
CA GLY A 174 17.50 -4.39 -4.68
C GLY A 174 17.20 -2.96 -5.08
N GLU A 175 18.19 -2.07 -5.10
CA GLU A 175 18.05 -0.70 -5.61
C GLU A 175 17.69 -0.69 -7.10
N MET A 176 18.36 -1.50 -7.93
CA MET A 176 18.01 -1.64 -9.36
C MET A 176 16.58 -2.13 -9.57
N VAL A 177 16.12 -3.09 -8.76
CA VAL A 177 14.75 -3.60 -8.81
C VAL A 177 13.75 -2.54 -8.34
N ALA A 178 14.06 -1.81 -7.27
CA ALA A 178 13.20 -0.76 -6.75
C ALA A 178 13.06 0.41 -7.74
N ASP A 179 14.15 0.81 -8.39
CA ASP A 179 14.17 1.82 -9.45
C ASP A 179 13.30 1.42 -10.66
N TYR A 180 13.22 0.13 -10.98
CA TYR A 180 12.34 -0.37 -12.04
C TYR A 180 10.85 -0.09 -11.73
N PHE A 181 10.44 -0.25 -10.47
CA PHE A 181 9.06 -0.01 -10.03
C PHE A 181 8.77 1.45 -9.65
N ALA A 182 9.80 2.29 -9.53
CA ALA A 182 9.65 3.69 -9.16
C ALA A 182 9.18 4.55 -10.36
N PRO A 183 7.96 5.10 -10.36
CA PRO A 183 7.56 6.07 -11.37
C PRO A 183 8.43 7.33 -11.31
N ALA A 184 8.67 7.91 -12.49
CA ALA A 184 9.35 9.19 -12.62
C ALA A 184 8.46 10.39 -12.24
N GLU A 185 7.15 10.28 -12.46
CA GLU A 185 6.19 11.37 -12.21
C GLU A 185 4.84 10.81 -11.69
N PRO A 186 4.41 11.15 -10.45
CA PRO A 186 5.22 11.81 -9.42
C PRO A 186 6.44 10.95 -9.03
N PRO A 187 7.56 11.55 -8.58
CA PRO A 187 8.71 10.77 -8.19
C PRO A 187 8.39 9.91 -6.97
N ALA A 188 8.59 8.60 -7.08
CA ALA A 188 8.47 7.71 -5.94
C ALA A 188 9.64 7.85 -4.97
N ARG A 189 9.35 7.59 -3.70
CA ARG A 189 10.33 7.48 -2.63
C ARG A 189 10.71 6.02 -2.44
N VAL A 190 11.98 5.71 -2.70
CA VAL A 190 12.56 4.36 -2.53
C VAL A 190 13.32 4.31 -1.21
N VAL A 191 13.05 3.29 -0.40
CA VAL A 191 13.66 3.11 0.93
C VAL A 191 14.04 1.65 1.13
N GLN A 192 15.27 1.37 1.57
CA GLN A 192 15.63 0.04 2.06
C GLN A 192 15.04 -0.13 3.46
N SER A 193 14.07 -1.03 3.63
CA SER A 193 13.35 -1.23 4.89
C SER A 193 13.78 -2.49 5.64
N GLY A 194 14.60 -3.36 5.04
CA GLY A 194 15.14 -4.54 5.71
C GLY A 194 16.67 -4.62 5.65
N PRO A 195 17.30 -5.37 6.58
CA PRO A 195 18.71 -5.69 6.46
C PRO A 195 18.95 -6.52 5.20
N ALA A 196 20.11 -6.32 4.58
CA ALA A 196 20.58 -7.24 3.57
C ALA A 196 21.18 -8.48 4.24
N THR A 197 20.71 -9.66 3.83
CA THR A 197 21.17 -10.93 4.37
C THR A 197 21.91 -11.73 3.32
N ARG A 198 22.87 -12.54 3.76
CA ARG A 198 23.59 -13.49 2.91
C ARG A 198 23.36 -14.91 3.43
N GLY A 199 22.65 -15.71 2.65
CA GLY A 199 22.51 -17.15 2.83
C GLY A 199 22.56 -17.88 1.49
N ASP A 200 21.85 -19.01 1.39
CA ASP A 200 21.66 -19.74 0.13
C ASP A 200 20.97 -18.86 -0.93
N LEU A 201 20.10 -17.96 -0.47
CA LEU A 201 19.65 -16.78 -1.18
C LEU A 201 20.14 -15.55 -0.42
N HIS A 202 20.50 -14.51 -1.16
CA HIS A 202 20.71 -13.18 -0.59
C HIS A 202 19.39 -12.44 -0.63
N GLU A 203 19.05 -11.71 0.42
CA GLU A 203 17.72 -11.09 0.55
C GLU A 203 17.86 -9.63 0.95
N VAL A 204 16.98 -8.78 0.43
CA VAL A 204 16.83 -7.39 0.87
C VAL A 204 15.39 -6.91 0.63
N THR A 205 14.90 -6.04 1.52
CA THR A 205 13.55 -5.46 1.39
C THR A 205 13.62 -3.98 1.08
N PHE A 206 12.87 -3.55 0.07
CA PHE A 206 12.69 -2.15 -0.31
C PHE A 206 11.22 -1.76 -0.34
N ASP A 207 10.90 -0.56 0.14
CA ASP A 207 9.59 0.07 -0.03
C ASP A 207 9.69 1.15 -1.13
N VAL A 208 8.80 1.07 -2.12
CA VAL A 208 8.64 2.04 -3.21
C VAL A 208 7.29 2.73 -3.02
N ILE A 209 7.32 3.99 -2.58
CA ILE A 209 6.13 4.73 -2.13
C ILE A 209 5.83 5.91 -3.04
N GLY A 210 4.56 6.12 -3.34
CA GLY A 210 4.08 7.26 -4.13
C GLY A 210 3.88 6.91 -5.60
N LEU A 211 3.05 5.89 -5.88
CA LEU A 211 2.77 5.45 -7.25
C LEU A 211 1.78 6.36 -8.01
N GLY A 212 1.23 7.38 -7.35
CA GLY A 212 0.30 8.34 -7.94
C GLY A 212 -1.13 7.83 -8.10
N ASP A 213 -1.43 6.62 -7.65
CA ASP A 213 -2.76 6.04 -7.52
C ASP A 213 -3.29 6.30 -6.09
N ASP A 214 -4.56 6.65 -5.95
CA ASP A 214 -5.17 6.95 -4.64
C ASP A 214 -5.53 5.68 -3.86
N ALA A 215 -5.70 4.54 -4.53
CA ALA A 215 -5.90 3.23 -3.88
C ALA A 215 -4.57 2.60 -3.43
N THR A 216 -3.52 2.76 -4.24
CA THR A 216 -2.22 2.12 -4.03
C THR A 216 -1.17 3.11 -3.52
N MET A 217 -0.73 2.95 -2.27
CA MET A 217 0.35 3.74 -1.68
C MET A 217 1.71 3.40 -2.33
N GLY A 218 1.96 2.13 -2.64
CA GLY A 218 3.27 1.68 -3.08
C GLY A 218 3.41 0.16 -3.22
N TYR A 219 4.66 -0.27 -3.33
CA TYR A 219 5.06 -1.68 -3.24
C TYR A 219 6.12 -1.90 -2.17
N ARG A 220 6.00 -3.00 -1.43
CA ARG A 220 7.09 -3.60 -0.67
C ARG A 220 7.68 -4.74 -1.50
N LEU A 221 8.97 -4.65 -1.78
CA LEU A 221 9.71 -5.56 -2.64
C LEU A 221 10.65 -6.38 -1.76
N LEU A 222 10.47 -7.71 -1.76
CA LEU A 222 11.44 -8.64 -1.22
C LEU A 222 12.25 -9.23 -2.38
N VAL A 223 13.53 -8.86 -2.44
CA VAL A 223 14.41 -9.18 -3.57
C VAL A 223 15.34 -10.30 -3.16
N PHE A 224 15.29 -11.39 -3.93
CA PHE A 224 16.17 -12.55 -3.76
C PHE A 224 17.24 -12.57 -4.85
N GLY A 225 18.49 -12.54 -4.42
CA GLY A 225 19.67 -12.76 -5.23
C GLY A 225 20.27 -14.15 -5.04
N ILE A 226 20.99 -14.64 -6.03
CA ILE A 226 21.85 -15.82 -5.91
C ILE A 226 23.27 -15.47 -6.30
N GLU A 227 24.25 -16.03 -5.60
CA GLU A 227 25.65 -15.87 -5.97
C GLU A 227 25.88 -16.43 -7.38
N ASP A 228 26.39 -15.58 -8.27
CA ASP A 228 26.80 -15.92 -9.62
C ASP A 228 28.23 -15.41 -9.82
N ASN A 229 29.19 -16.33 -9.67
CA ASN A 229 30.61 -16.04 -9.69
C ASN A 229 31.03 -14.98 -8.65
N ALA A 230 31.36 -13.77 -9.09
CA ALA A 230 31.78 -12.65 -8.23
C ALA A 230 30.67 -11.59 -8.08
N THR A 231 29.45 -11.91 -8.49
CA THR A 231 28.28 -11.02 -8.52
C THR A 231 27.06 -11.70 -7.90
N VAL A 232 26.01 -10.93 -7.69
CA VAL A 232 24.69 -11.41 -7.29
C VAL A 232 23.74 -11.27 -8.47
N ALA A 233 23.17 -12.37 -8.94
CA ALA A 233 22.18 -12.39 -10.01
C ALA A 233 20.76 -12.42 -9.44
N LEU A 234 19.83 -11.70 -10.08
CA LEU A 234 18.42 -11.73 -9.71
C LEU A 234 17.86 -13.15 -9.80
N ARG A 235 17.27 -13.63 -8.72
CA ARG A 235 16.62 -14.95 -8.65
C ARG A 235 15.11 -14.83 -8.70
N THR A 236 14.55 -14.05 -7.79
CA THR A 236 13.11 -13.83 -7.61
C THR A 236 12.85 -12.44 -7.02
N VAL A 237 11.73 -11.83 -7.36
CA VAL A 237 11.18 -10.62 -6.71
C VAL A 237 9.77 -10.91 -6.26
N GLU A 238 9.52 -10.84 -4.96
CA GLU A 238 8.18 -10.83 -4.41
C GLU A 238 7.75 -9.38 -4.19
N ARG A 239 6.60 -9.01 -4.76
CA ARG A 239 6.03 -7.67 -4.68
C ARG A 239 4.73 -7.73 -3.89
N THR A 240 4.71 -7.08 -2.75
CA THR A 240 3.50 -6.89 -1.94
C THR A 240 2.97 -5.50 -2.16
N VAL A 241 1.69 -5.39 -2.54
CA VAL A 241 1.01 -4.11 -2.69
C VAL A 241 0.80 -3.44 -1.32
N MET A 242 1.03 -2.13 -1.25
CA MET A 242 0.75 -1.31 -0.07
C MET A 242 -0.50 -0.47 -0.38
N CYS A 243 -1.60 -0.72 0.33
CA CYS A 243 -2.89 -0.07 0.11
C CYS A 243 -3.10 1.16 0.99
N ALA A 244 -3.50 2.27 0.37
CA ALA A 244 -3.74 3.54 1.05
C ALA A 244 -5.11 3.61 1.74
N ARG A 245 -6.14 2.97 1.19
CA ARG A 245 -7.55 3.14 1.63
C ARG A 245 -8.20 1.86 2.16
N GLY A 246 -7.43 0.78 2.25
CA GLY A 246 -7.90 -0.52 2.73
C GLY A 246 -7.59 -1.66 1.79
N VAL A 247 -7.83 -2.87 2.27
CA VAL A 247 -7.68 -4.10 1.51
C VAL A 247 -9.00 -4.88 1.51
N THR A 248 -9.37 -5.46 0.36
CA THR A 248 -10.49 -6.40 0.27
C THR A 248 -10.10 -7.78 0.80
N ASP A 249 -11.05 -8.67 1.01
CA ASP A 249 -10.80 -10.09 1.36
C ASP A 249 -9.89 -10.82 0.35
N ASP A 250 -9.91 -10.42 -0.92
CA ASP A 250 -9.05 -10.98 -1.98
C ASP A 250 -7.64 -10.34 -2.04
N GLY A 251 -7.30 -9.43 -1.12
CA GLY A 251 -5.99 -8.76 -1.07
C GLY A 251 -5.84 -7.55 -2.02
N LEU A 252 -6.93 -7.06 -2.64
CA LEU A 252 -6.90 -5.91 -3.54
C LEU A 252 -7.06 -4.58 -2.78
N CYS A 253 -6.43 -3.51 -3.25
CA CYS A 253 -6.68 -2.17 -2.70
C CYS A 253 -8.04 -1.62 -3.13
N VAL A 254 -8.62 -0.77 -2.28
CA VAL A 254 -9.92 -0.10 -2.49
C VAL A 254 -9.80 1.41 -2.70
#